data_AF-U7VDZ3-F1
#
_entry.id   AF-U7VDZ3-F1
#
_cell.length_a   1.000
_cell.length_b   1.000
_cell.length_c   1.000
_cell.angle_alpha   90.00
_cell.angle_beta   90.00
_cell.angle_gamma   90.00
#
_symmetry.space_group_name_H-M   'P 1'
#
loop_
_entity.id
_entity.type
_entity.pdbx_description
1 polymer ?
#
loop_
_entity_poly.entity_id
_entity_poly.type
_entity_poly.pdbx_seq_one_letter_code
_entity_poly.pdbx_strand_id
1 'polypeptide(L)'
;MKEKISALGQYIVKQTGKNFNFKMIKPDGYYKGVLFSYGADDYLVSSDRVELLSTIELISIKTSKDYPAKLVRRYTHSKFDKIGKKKEDAIVINGVKFYIIKL
;
A
#
# COMPACT_ATOMS: atom_id res chain seq x y z
N MET A 1 9.55 -7.65 3.47
CA MET A 1 8.15 -7.63 4.00
C MET A 1 8.07 -7.05 5.41
N LYS A 2 8.79 -7.60 6.41
CA LYS A 2 8.81 -7.05 7.79
C LYS A 2 9.22 -5.58 7.85
N GLU A 3 10.21 -5.19 7.07
CA GLU A 3 10.70 -3.80 7.00
C GLU A 3 9.64 -2.84 6.47
N LYS A 4 8.90 -3.22 5.42
CA LYS A 4 7.79 -2.43 4.88
C LYS A 4 6.65 -2.26 5.89
N ILE A 5 6.34 -3.31 6.66
CA ILE A 5 5.37 -3.24 7.77
C ILE A 5 5.88 -2.28 8.87
N SER A 6 7.16 -2.36 9.21
CA SER A 6 7.79 -1.46 10.17
C SER A 6 7.74 0.00 9.70
N ALA A 7 8.11 0.26 8.44
CA ALA A 7 8.07 1.58 7.83
C ALA A 7 6.65 2.16 7.81
N LEU A 8 5.65 1.36 7.43
CA LEU A 8 4.24 1.77 7.47
C LEU A 8 3.77 2.07 8.88
N GLY A 9 4.12 1.23 9.86
CA GLY A 9 3.74 1.47 11.25
C GLY A 9 4.36 2.74 11.81
N GLN A 10 5.64 2.98 11.56
CA GLN A 10 6.32 4.22 11.97
C GLN A 10 5.76 5.45 11.26
N TYR A 11 5.41 5.33 9.97
CA TYR A 11 4.70 6.37 9.25
C TYR A 11 3.36 6.71 9.91
N ILE A 12 2.55 5.71 10.28
CA ILE A 12 1.26 5.93 10.96
C ILE A 12 1.46 6.58 12.33
N VAL A 13 2.46 6.15 13.11
CA VAL A 13 2.81 6.80 14.39
C VAL A 13 3.14 8.27 14.16
N LYS A 14 3.96 8.58 13.14
CA LYS A 14 4.34 9.96 12.81
C LYS A 14 3.15 10.83 12.41
N GLN A 15 2.20 10.27 11.66
CA GLN A 15 1.00 11.00 11.21
C GLN A 15 -0.04 11.21 12.33
N THR A 16 -0.14 10.27 13.26
CA THR A 16 -1.23 10.27 14.26
C THR A 16 -0.78 10.68 15.66
N GLY A 17 0.53 10.66 15.95
CA GLY A 17 1.08 10.88 17.28
C GLY A 17 0.74 9.78 18.30
N LYS A 18 0.19 8.64 17.86
CA LYS A 18 -0.28 7.57 18.75
C LYS A 18 0.60 6.34 18.66
N ASN A 19 0.68 5.61 19.79
CA ASN A 19 1.30 4.28 19.82
C ASN A 19 0.59 3.33 18.84
N PHE A 20 1.38 2.52 18.15
CA PHE A 20 0.91 1.69 17.04
C PHE A 20 1.21 0.21 17.27
N ASN A 21 0.19 -0.64 17.05
CA ASN A 21 0.36 -2.09 17.08
C ASN A 21 0.58 -2.63 15.66
N PHE A 22 1.83 -2.97 15.35
CA PHE A 22 2.25 -3.47 14.02
C PHE A 22 1.52 -4.74 13.56
N LYS A 23 0.95 -5.54 14.48
CA LYS A 23 0.16 -6.74 14.13
C LYS A 23 -1.16 -6.42 13.41
N MET A 24 -1.60 -5.17 13.46
CA MET A 24 -2.82 -4.70 12.80
C MET A 24 -2.62 -4.47 11.30
N ILE A 25 -1.38 -4.30 10.83
CA ILE A 25 -1.10 -4.20 9.40
C ILE A 25 -1.25 -5.58 8.77
N LYS A 26 -2.08 -5.67 7.74
CA LYS A 26 -2.30 -6.91 7.00
C LYS A 26 -1.71 -6.79 5.59
N PRO A 27 -0.80 -7.70 5.19
CA PRO A 27 -0.37 -7.76 3.80
C PRO A 27 -1.54 -8.22 2.92
N ASP A 28 -1.63 -7.66 1.72
CA ASP A 28 -2.62 -8.09 0.76
C ASP A 28 -2.30 -9.49 0.20
N GLY A 29 -3.35 -10.26 -0.10
CA GLY A 29 -3.23 -11.62 -0.60
C GLY A 29 -2.87 -11.72 -2.08
N TYR A 30 -3.17 -10.68 -2.87
CA TYR A 30 -2.92 -10.65 -4.30
C TYR A 30 -1.65 -9.83 -4.62
N TYR A 31 -1.56 -8.60 -4.11
CA TYR A 31 -0.39 -7.71 -4.26
C TYR A 31 0.58 -7.85 -3.08
N LYS A 32 1.04 -9.09 -2.87
CA LYS A 32 1.85 -9.48 -1.71
C LYS A 32 3.13 -8.66 -1.62
N GLY A 33 3.37 -8.09 -0.45
CA GLY A 33 4.62 -7.41 -0.13
C GLY A 33 4.72 -5.96 -0.64
N VAL A 34 3.70 -5.43 -1.32
CA VAL A 34 3.64 -4.02 -1.73
C VAL A 34 2.36 -3.35 -1.21
N LEU A 35 1.23 -4.05 -1.27
CA LEU A 35 -0.05 -3.55 -0.75
C LEU A 35 -0.30 -4.05 0.67
N PHE A 36 -0.67 -3.14 1.56
CA PHE A 36 -0.94 -3.41 2.97
C PHE A 36 -2.22 -2.69 3.39
N SER A 37 -3.00 -3.30 4.28
CA SER A 37 -4.22 -2.72 4.83
C SER A 37 -4.04 -2.40 6.32
N TYR A 38 -4.54 -1.25 6.74
CA TYR A 38 -4.67 -0.87 8.14
C TYR A 38 -5.99 -0.11 8.37
N GLY A 39 -6.84 -0.64 9.26
CA GLY A 39 -8.19 -0.12 9.45
C GLY A 39 -9.01 -0.25 8.15
N ALA A 40 -9.57 0.86 7.70
CA ALA A 40 -10.32 0.94 6.43
C ALA A 40 -9.43 1.36 5.23
N ASP A 41 -8.17 1.70 5.50
CA ASP A 41 -7.26 2.25 4.51
C ASP A 41 -6.33 1.17 3.93
N ASP A 42 -5.99 1.33 2.66
CA ASP A 42 -4.96 0.54 1.99
C ASP A 42 -3.75 1.44 1.68
N TYR A 43 -2.57 0.85 1.68
CA TYR A 43 -1.29 1.54 1.52
C TYR A 43 -0.40 0.74 0.57
N LEU A 44 0.14 1.40 -0.45
CA LEU A 44 1.29 0.87 -1.17
C LEU A 44 2.57 1.31 -0.45
N VAL A 45 3.48 0.36 -0.22
CA VAL A 45 4.71 0.61 0.54
C VAL A 45 5.86 -0.09 -0.15
N SER A 46 6.91 0.65 -0.49
CA SER A 46 8.16 0.08 -1.00
C SER A 46 9.37 0.96 -0.74
N SER A 47 10.54 0.36 -0.60
CA SER A 47 11.82 1.06 -0.69
C SER A 47 12.26 1.28 -2.14
N ASP A 48 11.64 0.58 -3.09
CA ASP A 48 11.85 0.75 -4.52
C ASP A 48 10.66 1.49 -5.14
N ARG A 49 10.94 2.68 -5.68
CA ARG A 49 9.92 3.51 -6.34
C ARG A 49 9.40 2.85 -7.62
N VAL A 50 10.24 2.09 -8.33
CA VAL A 50 9.83 1.40 -9.56
C VAL A 50 8.80 0.33 -9.25
N GLU A 51 9.04 -0.52 -8.25
CA GLU A 51 8.06 -1.53 -7.78
C GLU A 51 6.70 -0.90 -7.46
N LEU A 52 6.71 0.27 -6.82
CA LEU A 52 5.52 1.00 -6.45
C LEU A 52 4.76 1.47 -7.71
N LEU A 53 5.44 2.14 -8.64
CA LEU A 53 4.85 2.63 -9.89
C LEU A 53 4.35 1.49 -10.79
N SER A 54 5.11 0.41 -10.95
CA SER A 54 4.69 -0.75 -11.72
C SER A 54 3.45 -1.43 -11.13
N THR A 55 3.31 -1.43 -9.79
CA THR A 55 2.10 -1.94 -9.13
C THR A 55 0.88 -1.05 -9.41
N ILE A 56 1.05 0.27 -9.39
CA ILE A 56 -0.01 1.25 -9.75
C ILE A 56 -0.47 1.02 -11.18
N GLU A 57 0.48 0.94 -12.12
CA GLU A 57 0.20 0.73 -13.54
C GLU A 57 -0.54 -0.60 -13.74
N LEU A 58 -0.04 -1.69 -13.15
CA LEU A 58 -0.67 -3.00 -13.22
C LEU A 58 -2.10 -3.01 -12.69
N ILE A 59 -2.37 -2.35 -11.56
CA ILE A 59 -3.73 -2.23 -11.01
C ILE A 59 -4.61 -1.42 -11.97
N SER A 60 -4.08 -0.34 -12.54
CA SER A 60 -4.84 0.61 -13.38
C SER A 60 -5.25 0.03 -14.72
N ILE A 61 -4.45 -0.88 -15.30
CA ILE A 61 -4.77 -1.54 -16.58
C ILE A 61 -5.70 -2.75 -16.41
N LYS A 62 -5.72 -3.36 -15.22
CA LYS A 62 -6.53 -4.55 -14.95
C LYS A 62 -8.00 -4.20 -14.86
N THR A 63 -8.82 -5.05 -15.46
CA THR A 63 -10.28 -4.96 -15.46
C THR A 63 -10.90 -6.02 -14.57
N SER A 64 -12.22 -6.02 -14.44
CA SER A 64 -12.95 -7.05 -13.68
C SER A 64 -12.69 -8.49 -14.17
N LYS A 65 -12.34 -8.68 -15.44
CA LYS A 65 -12.04 -10.00 -16.01
C LYS A 65 -10.69 -10.56 -15.54
N ASP A 66 -9.79 -9.68 -15.09
CA ASP A 66 -8.42 -10.04 -14.67
C ASP A 66 -8.35 -10.48 -13.20
N TYR A 67 -9.45 -10.36 -12.46
CA TYR A 67 -9.53 -10.72 -11.04
C TYR A 67 -10.49 -11.89 -10.81
N PRO A 68 -10.19 -12.77 -9.84
CA PRO A 68 -11.17 -13.73 -9.34
C PRO A 68 -12.43 -13.01 -8.84
N ALA A 69 -13.61 -13.62 -9.01
CA ALA A 69 -14.91 -13.01 -8.68
C ALA A 69 -14.96 -12.40 -7.27
N LYS A 70 -14.32 -13.03 -6.28
CA LYS A 70 -14.25 -12.54 -4.89
C LYS A 70 -13.43 -11.26 -4.71
N LEU A 71 -12.53 -10.95 -5.65
CA LEU A 71 -11.58 -9.84 -5.59
C LEU A 71 -11.93 -8.69 -6.55
N VAL A 72 -12.78 -8.93 -7.56
CA VAL A 72 -13.21 -7.92 -8.53
C VAL A 72 -13.62 -6.63 -7.84
N ARG A 73 -14.62 -6.70 -6.93
CA ARG A 73 -15.15 -5.52 -6.24
C ARG A 73 -14.09 -4.76 -5.44
N ARG A 74 -13.05 -5.43 -4.93
CA ARG A 74 -11.98 -4.77 -4.16
C ARG A 74 -11.09 -3.93 -5.06
N TYR A 75 -10.60 -4.50 -6.16
CA TYR A 75 -9.57 -3.86 -6.98
C TYR A 75 -10.11 -3.03 -8.14
N THR A 76 -11.39 -3.19 -8.51
CA THR A 76 -12.10 -2.29 -9.44
C THR A 76 -12.95 -1.26 -8.70
N HIS A 77 -12.68 -1.03 -7.42
CA HIS A 77 -13.33 0.03 -6.65
C HIS A 77 -12.73 1.37 -7.06
N SER A 78 -13.54 2.45 -7.03
CA SER A 78 -13.12 3.82 -7.36
C SER A 78 -11.86 4.31 -6.62
N LYS A 79 -11.58 3.72 -5.45
CA LYS A 79 -10.35 3.91 -4.67
C LYS A 79 -9.10 3.47 -5.44
N PHE A 80 -9.14 2.27 -6.01
CA PHE A 80 -8.06 1.70 -6.80
C PHE A 80 -8.04 2.23 -8.24
N ASP A 81 -9.19 2.58 -8.82
CA ASP A 81 -9.22 3.22 -10.15
C ASP A 81 -8.50 4.59 -10.17
N LYS A 82 -8.45 5.27 -9.02
CA LYS A 82 -7.79 6.58 -8.86
C LYS A 82 -6.37 6.47 -8.31
N ILE A 83 -5.79 5.27 -8.27
CA ILE A 83 -4.50 5.01 -7.63
C ILE A 83 -3.36 5.85 -8.22
N GLY A 84 -3.32 6.04 -9.55
CA GLY A 84 -2.32 6.88 -10.22
C GLY A 84 -2.43 8.39 -9.94
N LYS A 85 -3.49 8.85 -9.26
CA LYS A 85 -3.69 10.26 -8.87
C LYS A 85 -3.29 10.53 -7.42
N LYS A 86 -2.91 9.50 -6.67
CA LYS A 86 -2.55 9.62 -5.26
C LYS A 86 -1.11 10.11 -5.12
N LYS A 87 -0.85 10.92 -4.09
CA LYS A 87 0.49 11.44 -3.81
C LYS A 87 1.32 10.41 -3.05
N GLU A 88 2.61 10.39 -3.35
CA GLU A 88 3.59 9.63 -2.60
C GLU A 88 4.14 10.46 -1.43
N ASP A 89 4.15 9.85 -0.25
CA ASP A 89 4.89 10.30 0.91
C ASP A 89 6.16 9.46 1.05
N ALA A 90 7.14 9.99 1.79
CA ALA A 90 8.38 9.27 2.06
C ALA A 90 8.74 9.31 3.55
N ILE A 91 9.31 8.20 4.03
CA ILE A 91 9.86 8.08 5.37
C ILE A 91 11.23 7.38 5.31
N VAL A 92 12.18 7.82 6.14
CA VAL A 92 13.51 7.20 6.24
C VAL A 92 13.59 6.43 7.54
N ILE A 93 13.80 5.12 7.46
CA ILE A 93 13.95 4.22 8.60
C ILE A 93 15.31 3.53 8.47
N ASN A 94 16.17 3.66 9.49
CA ASN A 94 17.51 3.05 9.53
C ASN A 94 18.34 3.35 8.26
N GLY A 95 18.27 4.58 7.74
CA GLY A 95 18.98 5.00 6.53
C GLY A 95 18.33 4.57 5.21
N VAL A 96 17.26 3.77 5.23
CA VAL A 96 16.53 3.33 4.03
C VAL A 96 15.29 4.21 3.84
N LYS A 97 15.16 4.79 2.64
CA LYS A 97 13.98 5.54 2.23
C LYS A 97 12.88 4.60 1.77
N PHE A 98 11.69 4.72 2.35
CA PHE A 98 10.47 4.05 1.94
C PHE A 98 9.48 5.07 1.38
N TYR A 99 8.89 4.72 0.25
CA TYR A 99 7.78 5.42 -0.41
C TYR A 99 6.46 4.79 0.05
N ILE A 100 5.51 5.63 0.39
CA ILE A 100 4.19 5.24 0.91
C ILE A 100 3.12 6.00 0.14
N ILE A 101 2.13 5.29 -0.39
CA ILE A 101 0.93 5.90 -0.98
C ILE A 101 -0.29 5.40 -0.22
N LYS A 102 -1.07 6.33 0.34
CA LYS A 102 -2.38 6.03 0.91
C LYS A 102 -3.44 6.00 -0.20
N LEU A 103 -4.18 4.88 -0.32
CA LEU A 103 -5.18 4.64 -1.35
C LEU A 103 -6.56 5.18 -0.96
#